data_AF-A0A6A0JNB3-F1
#
_entry.id   AF-A0A6A0JNB3-F1
#
_cell.length_a   1.000
_cell.length_b   1.000
_cell.length_c   1.000
_cell.angle_alpha   90.00
_cell.angle_beta   90.00
_cell.angle_gamma   90.00
#
_symmetry.space_group_name_H-M   'P 1'
#
loop_
_entity.id
_entity.type
_entity.pdbx_description
1 polymer ?
#
loop_
_entity_poly.entity_id
_entity_poly.type
_entity_poly.pdbx_seq_one_letter_code
_entity_poly.pdbx_strand_id
1 'polypeptide(L)'
;MDTFINTRLMSREQVWDKNGWVAQFNIPDNLEDRGVGWTEQDVSSWEPPARHIQLGYYEEVKAVFNSSVQDLTDEDLSESRVILPVETPRLVADALGQVTWDAIAHGGQIAYLRGLFVGNGWHR
;
A
#
# COMPACT_ATOMS: atom_id res chain seq x y z
N MET A 1 -1.54 -0.74 -0.80
CA MET A 1 -2.85 -0.08 -1.05
C MET A 1 -3.24 -0.14 -2.51
N ASP A 2 -2.33 0.16 -3.44
CA ASP A 2 -2.60 0.16 -4.87
C ASP A 2 -3.18 -1.18 -5.38
N THR A 3 -2.47 -2.30 -5.18
CA THR A 3 -2.94 -3.64 -5.56
C THR A 3 -4.31 -3.98 -4.97
N PHE A 4 -4.57 -3.56 -3.73
CA PHE A 4 -5.84 -3.81 -3.08
C PHE A 4 -6.98 -3.09 -3.78
N ILE A 5 -6.89 -1.76 -3.89
CA ILE A 5 -8.00 -0.98 -4.40
C ILE A 5 -8.17 -1.15 -5.91
N ASN A 6 -7.07 -1.07 -6.67
CA ASN A 6 -7.16 -1.13 -8.12
C ASN A 6 -7.37 -2.56 -8.59
N THR A 7 -6.45 -3.47 -8.32
CA THR A 7 -6.51 -4.82 -8.90
C THR A 7 -7.55 -5.70 -8.23
N ARG A 8 -7.54 -5.78 -6.90
CA ARG A 8 -8.31 -6.80 -6.18
C ARG A 8 -9.76 -6.40 -5.94
N LEU A 9 -10.04 -5.11 -5.74
CA LEU A 9 -11.40 -4.64 -5.47
C LEU A 9 -12.10 -4.10 -6.72
N MET A 10 -11.41 -3.26 -7.51
CA MET A 10 -12.00 -2.59 -8.67
C MET A 10 -11.66 -3.23 -10.03
N SER A 11 -10.85 -4.29 -10.05
CA SER A 11 -10.39 -4.96 -11.29
C SER A 11 -9.75 -4.01 -12.31
N ARG A 12 -8.96 -3.04 -11.82
CA ARG A 12 -8.19 -2.05 -12.58
C ARG A 12 -6.70 -2.34 -12.51
N GLU A 13 -5.97 -1.82 -13.48
CA GLU A 13 -4.50 -1.75 -13.45
C GLU A 13 -4.03 -0.88 -12.27
N GLN A 14 -2.91 -1.27 -11.65
CA GLN A 14 -2.27 -0.50 -10.58
C GLN A 14 -1.74 0.82 -11.14
N VAL A 15 -1.77 1.89 -10.34
CA VAL A 15 -1.09 3.14 -10.75
C VAL A 15 0.41 2.94 -10.81
N TRP A 16 0.95 1.99 -10.02
CA TRP A 16 2.34 1.54 -10.03
C TRP A 16 2.90 1.33 -11.45
N ASP A 17 2.19 0.51 -12.25
CA ASP A 17 2.56 0.20 -13.63
C ASP A 17 2.06 1.27 -14.59
N LYS A 18 0.77 1.60 -14.49
CA LYS A 18 0.09 2.51 -15.41
C LYS A 18 0.76 3.88 -15.53
N ASN A 19 1.26 4.42 -14.42
CA ASN A 19 1.89 5.74 -14.36
C ASN A 19 3.43 5.66 -14.29
N GLY A 20 4.02 4.46 -14.47
CA GLY A 20 5.47 4.28 -14.55
C GLY A 20 6.21 4.55 -13.24
N TRP A 21 5.57 4.34 -12.09
CA TRP A 21 6.25 4.44 -10.79
C TRP A 21 7.26 3.33 -10.59
N VAL A 22 7.00 2.13 -11.12
CA VAL A 22 7.92 0.98 -11.03
C VAL A 22 9.35 1.31 -11.44
N ALA A 23 9.51 2.05 -12.54
CA ALA A 23 10.82 2.44 -13.07
C ALA A 23 11.57 3.46 -12.20
N GLN A 24 10.90 4.08 -11.24
CA GLN A 24 11.44 5.15 -10.40
C GLN A 24 11.82 4.67 -8.99
N PHE A 25 11.52 3.42 -8.62
CA PHE A 25 11.71 2.90 -7.26
C PHE A 25 12.96 2.04 -7.06
N ASN A 26 13.81 1.90 -8.09
CA ASN A 26 15.09 1.18 -8.03
C ASN A 26 14.97 -0.24 -7.44
N ILE A 27 13.89 -0.96 -7.77
CA ILE A 27 13.69 -2.33 -7.31
C ILE A 27 14.72 -3.24 -8.00
N PRO A 28 15.52 -4.03 -7.26
CA PRO A 28 16.43 -4.99 -7.86
C PRO A 28 15.67 -6.03 -8.69
N ASP A 29 16.16 -6.35 -9.89
CA ASP A 29 15.49 -7.25 -10.86
C ASP A 29 15.16 -8.65 -10.29
N ASN A 30 15.90 -9.11 -9.28
CA ASN A 30 15.71 -10.40 -8.64
C ASN A 30 14.70 -10.40 -7.49
N LEU A 31 14.10 -9.25 -7.18
CA LEU A 31 13.18 -9.07 -6.06
C LEU A 31 11.80 -8.64 -6.55
N GLU A 32 10.77 -9.03 -5.80
CA GLU A 32 9.43 -8.50 -6.03
C GLU A 32 9.35 -7.03 -5.61
N ASP A 33 8.63 -6.24 -6.39
CA ASP A 33 8.38 -4.81 -6.20
C ASP A 33 7.56 -4.44 -4.95
N ARG A 34 7.03 -5.44 -4.24
CA ARG A 34 6.21 -5.26 -3.04
C ARG A 34 6.97 -5.32 -1.72
N GLY A 35 8.26 -5.67 -1.74
CA GLY A 35 9.04 -5.85 -0.50
C GLY A 35 8.71 -7.12 0.29
N VAL A 36 7.69 -7.89 -0.12
CA VAL A 36 7.29 -9.13 0.55
C VAL A 36 8.37 -10.19 0.32
N GLY A 37 8.86 -10.79 1.41
CA GLY A 37 9.90 -11.81 1.36
C GLY A 37 11.33 -11.26 1.27
N TRP A 38 11.52 -9.94 1.26
CA TRP A 38 12.85 -9.34 1.31
C TRP A 38 13.54 -9.66 2.65
N THR A 39 14.83 -10.00 2.58
CA THR A 39 15.68 -10.18 3.75
C THR A 39 16.20 -8.84 4.27
N GLU A 40 16.81 -8.82 5.46
CA GLU A 40 17.51 -7.63 5.97
C GLU A 40 18.61 -7.14 5.00
N GLN A 41 19.31 -8.08 4.35
CA GLN A 41 20.34 -7.76 3.36
C GLN A 41 19.74 -7.11 2.12
N ASP A 42 18.59 -7.58 1.65
CA ASP A 42 17.87 -6.99 0.52
C ASP A 42 17.42 -5.56 0.85
N VAL A 43 16.81 -5.36 2.03
CA VAL A 43 16.34 -4.04 2.47
C VAL A 43 17.51 -3.06 2.66
N SER A 44 18.63 -3.51 3.23
CA SER A 44 19.81 -2.65 3.47
C SER A 44 20.61 -2.33 2.19
N SER A 45 20.50 -3.15 1.15
CA SER A 45 21.14 -2.92 -0.15
C SER A 45 20.29 -2.10 -1.12
N TRP A 46 18.97 -2.00 -0.88
CA TRP A 46 18.08 -1.19 -1.68
C TRP A 46 18.32 0.31 -1.45
N GLU A 47 18.52 1.05 -2.55
CA GLU A 47 18.58 2.51 -2.52
C GLU A 47 17.17 3.08 -2.75
N PRO A 48 16.51 3.58 -1.68
CA PRO A 48 15.16 4.10 -1.81
C PRO A 48 15.15 5.34 -2.71
N PRO A 49 14.10 5.55 -3.49
CA PRO A 49 14.04 6.70 -4.40
C PRO A 49 13.95 8.01 -3.62
N ALA A 50 14.18 9.13 -4.31
CA ALA A 50 14.10 10.45 -3.69
C ALA A 50 12.74 10.69 -3.01
N ARG A 51 12.72 11.44 -1.91
CA ARG A 51 11.51 11.69 -1.09
C ARG A 51 10.29 12.12 -1.92
N HIS A 52 10.47 12.97 -2.92
CA HIS A 52 9.36 13.47 -3.74
C HIS A 52 8.74 12.37 -4.64
N ILE A 53 9.52 11.36 -5.04
CA ILE A 53 9.03 10.17 -5.76
C ILE A 53 8.17 9.31 -4.83
N GLN A 54 8.68 9.03 -3.63
CA GLN A 54 7.94 8.26 -2.61
C GLN A 54 6.61 8.93 -2.25
N LEU A 55 6.64 10.25 -2.01
CA LEU A 55 5.43 11.02 -1.71
C LEU A 55 4.51 11.15 -2.91
N GLY A 56 5.04 11.28 -4.13
CA GLY A 56 4.25 11.33 -5.36
C GLY A 56 3.40 10.08 -5.55
N TYR A 57 4.03 8.90 -5.48
CA TYR A 57 3.31 7.63 -5.56
C TYR A 57 2.28 7.47 -4.44
N TYR A 58 2.65 7.81 -3.20
CA TYR A 58 1.73 7.77 -2.07
C TYR A 58 0.49 8.65 -2.29
N GLU A 59 0.67 9.89 -2.75
CA GLU A 59 -0.43 10.82 -2.99
C GLU A 59 -1.36 10.33 -4.11
N GLU A 60 -0.83 9.76 -5.19
CA GLU A 60 -1.65 9.20 -6.27
C GLU A 60 -2.46 7.98 -5.80
N VAL A 61 -1.82 7.03 -5.10
CA VAL A 61 -2.51 5.87 -4.55
C VAL A 61 -3.58 6.30 -3.56
N LYS A 62 -3.29 7.27 -2.69
CA LYS A 62 -4.24 7.82 -1.72
C LYS A 62 -5.43 8.48 -2.43
N ALA A 63 -5.19 9.26 -3.47
CA ALA A 63 -6.26 9.91 -4.24
C ALA A 63 -7.19 8.86 -4.88
N VAL A 64 -6.62 7.86 -5.57
CA VAL A 64 -7.40 6.77 -6.18
C VAL A 64 -8.13 5.95 -5.12
N PHE A 65 -7.49 5.66 -3.99
CA PHE A 65 -8.11 4.94 -2.89
C PHE A 65 -9.33 5.68 -2.36
N ASN A 66 -9.17 6.96 -2.03
CA ASN A 66 -10.24 7.77 -1.46
C ASN A 66 -11.41 7.94 -2.43
N SER A 67 -11.16 8.25 -3.71
CA SER A 67 -12.24 8.38 -4.68
C SER A 67 -13.00 7.06 -4.85
N SER A 68 -12.27 5.94 -4.90
CA SER A 68 -12.87 4.60 -5.08
C SER A 68 -13.73 4.20 -3.90
N VAL A 69 -13.31 4.50 -2.67
CA VAL A 69 -14.07 4.18 -1.46
C VAL A 69 -15.30 5.09 -1.32
N GLN A 70 -15.20 6.36 -1.73
CA GLN A 70 -16.34 7.29 -1.71
C GLN A 70 -17.49 6.87 -2.63
N ASP A 71 -17.17 6.17 -3.73
CA ASP A 71 -18.16 5.72 -4.70
C ASP A 71 -18.83 4.38 -4.30
N LEU A 72 -18.35 3.70 -3.25
CA LEU A 72 -18.92 2.42 -2.80
C LEU A 72 -20.27 2.64 -2.08
N THR A 73 -21.24 1.81 -2.43
CA THR A 73 -22.55 1.75 -1.79
C THR A 73 -22.60 0.71 -0.67
N ASP A 74 -23.65 0.76 0.16
CA ASP A 74 -23.91 -0.29 1.17
C ASP A 74 -24.12 -1.68 0.53
N GLU A 75 -24.64 -1.72 -0.70
CA GLU A 75 -24.78 -2.96 -1.48
C GLU A 75 -23.39 -3.51 -1.85
N ASP A 76 -22.51 -2.67 -2.40
CA ASP A 76 -21.13 -3.06 -2.73
C ASP A 76 -20.38 -3.58 -1.50
N LEU A 77 -20.54 -2.91 -0.36
CA LEU A 77 -19.91 -3.29 0.91
C LEU A 77 -20.42 -4.64 1.44
N SER A 78 -21.66 -4.99 1.14
CA SER A 78 -22.34 -6.23 1.58
C SER A 78 -22.04 -7.43 0.66
N GLU A 79 -21.37 -7.23 -0.46
CA GLU A 79 -21.02 -8.33 -1.36
C GLU A 79 -19.92 -9.21 -0.78
N SER A 80 -20.06 -10.53 -0.98
CA SER A 80 -19.02 -11.52 -0.69
C SER A 80 -18.22 -11.82 -1.96
N ARG A 81 -16.92 -11.49 -1.95
CA ARG A 81 -16.02 -11.65 -3.10
C ARG A 81 -14.74 -12.40 -2.68
N VAL A 82 -14.12 -13.10 -3.63
CA VAL A 82 -12.75 -13.60 -3.46
C VAL A 82 -11.79 -12.43 -3.67
N ILE A 83 -11.14 -11.97 -2.60
CA ILE A 83 -10.22 -10.83 -2.62
C ILE A 83 -8.83 -11.34 -2.23
N LEU A 84 -7.97 -11.50 -3.25
CA LEU A 84 -6.63 -12.05 -3.09
C LEU A 84 -5.78 -11.26 -2.07
N PRO A 85 -4.80 -11.89 -1.41
CA PRO A 85 -4.35 -13.28 -1.58
C PRO A 85 -5.20 -14.31 -0.84
N VAL A 86 -6.32 -13.91 -0.24
CA VAL A 86 -7.21 -14.83 0.47
C VAL A 86 -8.19 -15.44 -0.55
N GLU A 87 -8.10 -16.76 -0.73
CA GLU A 87 -8.91 -17.48 -1.72
C GLU A 87 -10.35 -17.76 -1.25
N THR A 88 -10.62 -17.63 0.05
CA THR A 88 -11.98 -17.75 0.60
C THR A 88 -12.76 -16.45 0.43
N PRO A 89 -14.03 -16.50 -0.06
CA PRO A 89 -14.87 -15.31 -0.13
C PRO A 89 -15.05 -14.64 1.23
N ARG A 90 -15.08 -13.31 1.22
CA ARG A 90 -15.31 -12.45 2.38
C ARG A 90 -16.06 -11.20 1.96
N LEU A 91 -16.68 -10.52 2.92
CA LEU A 91 -17.34 -9.25 2.62
C LEU A 91 -16.32 -8.21 2.13
N VAL A 92 -16.74 -7.39 1.18
CA VAL A 92 -15.98 -6.21 0.74
C VAL A 92 -15.68 -5.29 1.93
N ALA A 93 -16.66 -5.09 2.82
CA ALA A 93 -16.49 -4.34 4.07
C ALA A 93 -15.36 -4.91 4.95
N ASP A 94 -15.31 -6.23 5.14
CA ASP A 94 -14.26 -6.87 5.95
C ASP A 94 -12.88 -6.71 5.33
N ALA A 95 -12.80 -6.78 4.00
CA ALA A 95 -11.55 -6.57 3.26
C ALA A 95 -11.04 -5.13 3.41
N LEU A 96 -11.93 -4.14 3.31
CA LEU A 96 -11.61 -2.73 3.55
C LEU A 96 -11.21 -2.45 5.01
N GLY A 97 -11.90 -3.08 5.96
CA GLY A 97 -11.54 -2.98 7.38
C GLY A 97 -10.11 -3.49 7.65
N GLN A 98 -9.77 -4.66 7.11
CA GLN A 98 -8.42 -5.21 7.23
C GLN A 98 -7.37 -4.29 6.58
N VAL A 99 -7.62 -3.80 5.37
CA VAL A 99 -6.64 -2.98 4.65
C VAL A 99 -6.41 -1.63 5.35
N THR A 100 -7.46 -1.09 5.97
CA THR A 100 -7.36 0.13 6.79
C THR A 100 -6.51 -0.11 8.03
N TRP A 101 -6.72 -1.24 8.71
CA TRP A 101 -5.92 -1.61 9.88
C TRP A 101 -4.44 -1.83 9.54
N ASP A 102 -4.15 -2.45 8.40
CA ASP A 102 -2.79 -2.63 7.88
C ASP A 102 -2.05 -1.28 7.74
N ALA A 103 -2.70 -0.29 7.13
CA ALA A 103 -2.13 1.05 6.98
C ALA A 103 -1.87 1.74 8.34
N ILE A 104 -2.79 1.57 9.31
CA ILE A 104 -2.62 2.12 10.67
C ILE A 104 -1.43 1.46 11.38
N ALA A 105 -1.32 0.13 11.31
CA ALA A 105 -0.24 -0.61 11.93
C ALA A 105 1.14 -0.20 11.36
N HIS A 106 1.23 -0.05 10.04
CA HIS A 106 2.44 0.46 9.38
C HIS A 106 2.76 1.91 9.76
N GLY A 107 1.74 2.77 9.91
CA GLY A 107 1.92 4.13 10.44
C GLY A 107 2.59 4.14 11.83
N GLY A 108 2.20 3.20 12.70
CA GLY A 108 2.83 3.00 14.01
C GLY A 108 4.29 2.57 13.90
N GLN A 109 4.61 1.63 13.00
CA GLN A 109 5.99 1.19 12.75
C GLN A 109 6.88 2.34 12.25
N ILE A 110 6.38 3.16 11.32
CA ILE A 110 7.09 4.34 10.81
C ILE A 110 7.36 5.33 11.94
N ALA A 111 6.35 5.61 12.79
CA ALA A 111 6.52 6.51 13.92
C ALA A 111 7.56 5.98 14.93
N TYR A 112 7.54 4.68 15.19
CA TYR A 112 8.52 4.01 16.06
C TYR A 112 9.95 4.14 15.49
N LEU A 113 10.16 3.80 14.22
CA LEU A 113 11.46 3.94 13.56
C LEU A 113 11.94 5.40 13.60
N ARG A 114 11.07 6.35 13.25
CA ARG A 114 11.40 7.78 13.29
C ARG A 114 11.83 8.23 14.71
N GLY A 115 11.17 7.72 15.75
CA GLY A 115 11.54 7.99 17.15
C GLY A 115 12.91 7.41 17.50
N LEU A 116 13.24 6.21 17.03
CA LEU A 116 14.56 5.60 17.22
C LEU A 116 15.67 6.40 16.51
N PHE A 117 15.44 6.84 15.27
CA PHE A 117 16.45 7.52 14.46
C PHE A 117 16.66 8.99 14.82
N VAL A 118 15.59 9.72 15.16
CA VAL A 118 15.63 11.18 15.32
C VAL A 118 15.43 11.59 16.80
N GLY A 119 15.07 10.66 17.68
CA GLY A 119 14.79 10.93 19.09
C GLY A 119 13.42 11.59 19.32
N ASN A 120 13.22 12.09 20.54
CA ASN A 120 11.97 12.74 20.96
C ASN A 120 11.76 14.08 20.23
N GLY A 121 10.60 14.22 19.58
CA GLY A 121 10.22 15.44 18.84
C GLY A 121 8.96 15.30 17.97
N TRP A 122 8.17 14.24 18.16
CA TRP A 122 6.99 13.93 17.34
C TRP A 122 5.69 14.59 17.85
N HIS A 123 5.75 15.28 18.99
CA HIS A 123 4.64 16.01 19.62
C HIS A 123 4.99 17.48 19.91
N ARG A 124 5.74 18.12 19.00
CA ARG A 124 5.93 19.58 19.00
C ARG A 124 5.43 20.18 17.71
#